data_AF-A0AAJ1U6Q7-F1
#
_entry.id   AF-A0AAJ1U6Q7-F1
#
_cell.length_a   1.000
_cell.length_b   1.000
_cell.length_c   1.000
_cell.angle_alpha   90.00
_cell.angle_beta   90.00
_cell.angle_gamma   90.00
#
_symmetry.space_group_name_H-M   'P 1'
#
loop_
_entity.id
_entity.type
_entity.pdbx_description
1 polymer ?
#
loop_
_entity_poly.entity_id
_entity_poly.type
_entity_poly.pdbx_seq_one_letter_code
_entity_poly.pdbx_strand_id
1 'polypeptide(L)'
;MLGSHRKRIDPQATDFALGFIDAMKPEDAAEALILAQMAAIHQATMMLARRLNHVENISQQDAAERALNKLSRTFAAQMDTLKRYRTKGQQIVRVERVTVNEGGQAIVGNVEAQGRGDHNV
;
A
#
# COMPACT_ATOMS: atom_id res chain seq x y z
N MET A 1 -16.72 -7.56 -8.17
CA MET A 1 -17.49 -8.81 -8.35
C MET A 1 -16.99 -9.47 -9.63
N LEU A 2 -16.50 -10.70 -9.55
CA LEU A 2 -15.90 -11.47 -10.64
C LEU A 2 -16.97 -11.93 -11.64
N GLY A 3 -17.62 -10.96 -12.27
CA GLY A 3 -18.73 -11.13 -13.21
C GLY A 3 -19.87 -10.18 -12.89
N SER A 4 -20.28 -9.37 -13.88
CA SER A 4 -21.56 -8.66 -13.88
C SER A 4 -22.42 -9.15 -15.05
N HIS A 5 -23.72 -9.01 -14.87
CA HIS A 5 -24.78 -9.55 -15.73
C HIS A 5 -24.46 -9.50 -17.23
N ARG A 6 -24.61 -10.68 -17.86
CA ARG A 6 -24.75 -10.91 -19.31
C ARG A 6 -23.50 -11.21 -20.14
N LYS A 7 -22.31 -11.40 -19.56
CA LYS A 7 -21.16 -11.97 -20.30
C LYS A 7 -20.44 -13.02 -19.47
N ARG A 8 -20.23 -14.20 -20.08
CA ARG A 8 -19.44 -15.30 -19.51
C ARG A 8 -18.06 -14.74 -19.14
N ILE A 9 -17.58 -15.16 -17.98
CA ILE A 9 -16.23 -14.93 -17.42
C ILE A 9 -15.24 -14.62 -18.55
N ASP A 10 -14.67 -13.41 -18.55
CA ASP A 10 -13.62 -13.04 -19.49
C ASP A 10 -12.38 -13.87 -19.13
N PRO A 11 -11.97 -14.83 -19.98
CA PRO A 11 -10.85 -15.71 -19.67
C PRO A 11 -9.57 -14.91 -19.48
N GLN A 12 -9.32 -13.86 -20.29
CA GLN A 12 -8.09 -13.07 -20.18
C GLN A 12 -8.02 -12.29 -18.88
N ALA A 13 -9.14 -11.70 -18.44
CA ALA A 13 -9.19 -10.97 -17.17
C ALA A 13 -9.01 -11.92 -15.98
N THR A 14 -9.53 -13.14 -16.09
CA THR A 14 -9.41 -14.19 -15.07
C THR A 14 -7.99 -14.75 -15.02
N ASP A 15 -7.39 -15.03 -16.17
CA ASP A 15 -6.01 -15.52 -16.31
C ASP A 15 -5.01 -14.49 -15.79
N PHE A 16 -5.22 -13.20 -16.09
CA PHE A 16 -4.41 -12.13 -15.51
C PHE A 16 -4.50 -12.12 -13.98
N ALA A 17 -5.71 -12.17 -13.43
CA ALA A 17 -5.89 -12.13 -11.98
C ALA A 17 -5.27 -13.35 -11.30
N LEU A 18 -5.49 -14.56 -11.85
CA LEU A 18 -4.90 -15.79 -11.34
C LEU A 18 -3.38 -15.78 -11.44
N GLY A 19 -2.82 -15.40 -12.59
CA GLY A 19 -1.37 -15.30 -12.79
C GLY A 19 -0.72 -14.26 -11.90
N PHE A 20 -1.38 -13.12 -11.68
CA PHE A 20 -0.91 -12.10 -10.72
C PHE A 20 -0.91 -12.63 -9.28
N ILE A 21 -2.00 -13.27 -8.84
CA ILE A 21 -2.09 -13.83 -7.49
C ILE A 21 -1.04 -14.92 -7.29
N ASP A 22 -0.90 -15.85 -8.24
CA ASP A 22 0.08 -16.93 -8.20
C ASP A 22 1.52 -16.40 -8.11
N ALA A 23 1.86 -15.42 -8.96
CA ALA A 23 3.19 -14.79 -8.95
C ALA A 23 3.52 -14.09 -7.63
N MET A 24 2.51 -13.52 -6.97
CA MET A 24 2.67 -12.82 -5.69
C MET A 24 2.81 -13.76 -4.49
N LYS A 25 2.51 -15.06 -4.66
CA LYS A 25 2.64 -16.11 -3.63
C LYS A 25 1.99 -15.71 -2.30
N PRO A 26 0.65 -15.63 -2.23
CA PRO A 26 -0.04 -15.28 -0.99
C PRO A 26 0.33 -16.25 0.14
N GLU A 27 0.65 -15.72 1.32
CA GLU A 27 0.95 -16.53 2.51
C GLU A 27 -0.32 -17.14 3.13
N ASP A 28 -1.47 -16.47 2.96
CA ASP A 28 -2.76 -16.90 3.49
C ASP A 28 -3.95 -16.38 2.65
N ALA A 29 -5.15 -16.73 3.09
CA ALA A 29 -6.40 -16.35 2.43
C ALA A 29 -6.64 -14.83 2.44
N ALA A 30 -6.16 -14.10 3.45
CA ALA A 30 -6.35 -12.65 3.52
C ALA A 30 -5.48 -11.94 2.49
N GLU A 31 -4.23 -12.38 2.30
CA GLU A 31 -3.39 -11.90 1.20
C GLU A 31 -4.03 -12.19 -0.16
N ALA A 32 -4.54 -13.40 -0.36
CA ALA A 32 -5.20 -13.77 -1.61
C ALA A 32 -6.38 -12.84 -1.95
N LEU A 33 -7.19 -12.45 -0.96
CA LEU A 33 -8.30 -11.52 -1.14
C LEU A 33 -7.83 -10.10 -1.51
N ILE A 34 -6.80 -9.58 -0.84
CA ILE A 34 -6.23 -8.26 -1.15
C ILE A 34 -5.62 -8.26 -2.55
N LEU A 35 -4.87 -9.31 -2.91
CA LEU A 35 -4.28 -9.47 -4.24
C LEU A 35 -5.34 -9.56 -5.35
N ALA A 36 -6.43 -10.29 -5.12
CA ALA A 36 -7.56 -10.33 -6.05
C ALA A 36 -8.20 -8.94 -6.24
N GLN A 37 -8.33 -8.16 -5.16
CA GLN A 37 -8.80 -6.78 -5.25
C GLN A 37 -7.82 -5.88 -6.02
N MET A 38 -6.51 -6.03 -5.80
CA MET A 38 -5.47 -5.29 -6.52
C MET A 38 -5.49 -5.58 -8.02
N ALA A 39 -5.67 -6.84 -8.41
CA ALA A 39 -5.81 -7.23 -9.81
C ALA A 39 -7.03 -6.56 -10.47
N ALA A 40 -8.18 -6.58 -9.79
CA ALA A 40 -9.39 -5.93 -10.29
C ALA A 40 -9.24 -4.40 -10.43
N ILE A 41 -8.58 -3.76 -9.47
CA ILE A 41 -8.29 -2.32 -9.52
C ILE A 41 -7.33 -2.00 -10.67
N HIS A 42 -6.29 -2.80 -10.86
CA HIS A 42 -5.36 -2.62 -11.97
C HIS A 42 -6.06 -2.71 -13.33
N GLN A 43 -6.94 -3.71 -13.52
CA GLN A 43 -7.74 -3.85 -14.74
C GLN A 43 -8.66 -2.64 -14.98
N ALA A 44 -9.31 -2.13 -13.93
CA ALA A 44 -10.12 -0.92 -14.02
C ALA A 44 -9.29 0.32 -14.36
N THR A 45 -8.08 0.46 -13.80
CA THR A 45 -7.13 1.52 -14.15
C THR A 45 -6.72 1.44 -15.63
N MET A 46 -6.38 0.25 -16.13
CA MET A 46 -6.04 0.04 -17.55
C MET A 46 -7.22 0.34 -18.48
N MET A 47 -8.44 -0.01 -18.08
CA MET A 47 -9.65 0.37 -18.82
C MET A 47 -9.80 1.91 -18.89
N LEU A 48 -9.65 2.62 -17.78
CA LEU A 48 -9.76 4.09 -17.75
C LEU A 48 -8.64 4.76 -18.55
N ALA A 49 -7.42 4.25 -18.49
CA ALA A 49 -6.30 4.73 -19.31
C ALA A 49 -6.61 4.58 -20.81
N ARG A 50 -7.16 3.43 -21.22
CA ARG A 50 -7.62 3.23 -22.61
C ARG A 50 -8.73 4.19 -23.00
N ARG A 51 -9.67 4.49 -22.10
CA ARG A 51 -10.74 5.47 -22.36
C ARG A 51 -10.16 6.86 -22.59
N LEU A 52 -9.20 7.29 -21.79
CA LEU A 52 -8.54 8.60 -21.96
C LEU A 52 -7.90 8.78 -23.34
N ASN A 53 -7.40 7.71 -23.96
CA ASN A 53 -6.85 7.76 -25.33
C ASN A 53 -7.91 7.96 -26.44
N HIS A 54 -9.20 7.81 -26.12
CA HIS A 54 -10.31 7.86 -27.10
C HIS A 54 -11.40 8.86 -26.69
N VAL A 55 -11.07 9.84 -25.84
CA VAL A 55 -12.06 10.84 -25.41
C VAL A 55 -12.29 11.88 -26.50
N GLU A 56 -13.57 12.19 -26.74
CA GLU A 56 -14.01 13.20 -27.72
C GLU A 56 -14.44 14.53 -27.07
N ASN A 57 -14.59 14.58 -25.74
CA ASN A 57 -14.98 15.79 -25.01
C ASN A 57 -14.34 15.91 -23.61
N ILE A 58 -14.15 17.15 -23.17
CA ILE A 58 -13.44 17.49 -21.92
C ILE A 58 -14.12 16.85 -20.70
N SER A 59 -15.45 16.80 -20.63
CA SER A 59 -16.15 16.24 -19.48
C SER A 59 -15.90 14.75 -19.27
N GLN A 60 -15.81 13.96 -20.36
CA GLN A 60 -15.43 12.55 -20.29
C GLN A 60 -13.97 12.38 -19.90
N GLN A 61 -13.09 13.28 -20.36
CA GLN A 61 -11.67 13.30 -19.99
C GLN A 61 -11.52 13.50 -18.49
N ASP A 62 -12.13 14.56 -17.95
CA ASP A 62 -12.08 14.90 -16.54
C ASP A 62 -12.61 13.77 -15.66
N ALA A 63 -13.72 13.15 -16.06
CA ALA A 63 -14.32 12.05 -15.31
C ALA A 63 -13.40 10.82 -15.28
N ALA A 64 -12.84 10.44 -16.43
CA ALA A 64 -11.94 9.30 -16.55
C ALA A 64 -10.60 9.54 -15.83
N GLU A 65 -10.05 10.75 -15.93
CA GLU A 65 -8.80 11.14 -15.26
C GLU A 65 -8.96 11.10 -13.74
N ARG A 66 -10.05 11.69 -13.21
CA ARG A 66 -10.34 11.67 -11.77
C ARG A 66 -10.50 10.25 -11.24
N ALA A 67 -11.22 9.41 -11.97
CA ALA A 67 -11.41 8.01 -11.61
C ALA A 67 -10.09 7.23 -11.65
N LEU A 68 -9.27 7.44 -12.68
CA LEU A 68 -7.95 6.82 -12.82
C LEU A 68 -7.05 7.19 -11.64
N ASN A 69 -6.95 8.49 -11.35
CA ASN A 69 -6.14 8.99 -10.23
C ASN A 69 -6.60 8.42 -8.88
N LYS A 70 -7.91 8.23 -8.68
CA LYS A 70 -8.45 7.60 -7.47
C LYS A 70 -8.02 6.14 -7.37
N LEU A 71 -8.16 5.37 -8.44
CA LEU A 71 -7.77 3.95 -8.45
C LEU A 71 -6.26 3.77 -8.28
N SER A 72 -5.43 4.61 -8.91
CA SER A 72 -3.98 4.59 -8.75
C SER A 72 -3.57 4.83 -7.29
N ARG A 73 -4.19 5.79 -6.61
CA ARG A 73 -3.96 6.00 -5.16
C ARG A 73 -4.41 4.81 -4.32
N THR A 74 -5.56 4.19 -4.64
CA THR A 74 -6.01 2.99 -3.94
C THR A 74 -5.04 1.82 -4.14
N PHE A 75 -4.51 1.62 -5.34
CA PHE A 75 -3.52 0.58 -5.61
C PHE A 75 -2.24 0.78 -4.80
N ALA A 76 -1.73 2.01 -4.72
CA ALA A 76 -0.57 2.33 -3.88
C ALA A 76 -0.84 2.02 -2.39
N ALA A 77 -2.00 2.42 -1.87
CA ALA A 77 -2.40 2.13 -0.49
C ALA A 77 -2.55 0.62 -0.21
N GLN A 78 -3.03 -0.16 -1.18
CA GLN A 78 -3.09 -1.62 -1.06
C GLN A 78 -1.70 -2.25 -1.06
N MET A 79 -0.75 -1.72 -1.84
CA MET A 79 0.64 -2.17 -1.82
C MET A 79 1.29 -1.92 -0.46
N ASP A 80 1.07 -0.74 0.14
CA ASP A 80 1.53 -0.45 1.50
C ASP A 80 0.88 -1.36 2.53
N THR A 81 -0.41 -1.66 2.38
CA THR A 81 -1.14 -2.57 3.26
C THR A 81 -0.57 -3.99 3.16
N LEU A 82 -0.33 -4.50 1.96
CA LEU A 82 0.28 -5.81 1.74
C LEU A 82 1.69 -5.87 2.34
N LYS A 83 2.52 -4.84 2.11
CA LYS A 83 3.86 -4.75 2.70
C LYS A 83 3.79 -4.79 4.23
N ARG A 84 2.90 -4.01 4.84
CA ARG A 84 2.72 -3.98 6.30
C ARG A 84 2.23 -5.33 6.83
N TYR A 85 1.30 -5.97 6.13
CA TYR A 85 0.75 -7.28 6.48
C TYR A 85 1.86 -8.35 6.52
N ARG A 86 2.68 -8.41 5.47
CA ARG A 86 3.84 -9.33 5.38
C ARG A 86 4.94 -9.04 6.38
N THR A 87 5.14 -7.77 6.72
CA THR A 87 6.19 -7.38 7.67
C THR A 87 5.84 -7.75 9.13
N LYS A 88 4.64 -8.31 9.40
CA LYS A 88 4.14 -8.78 10.70
C LYS A 88 4.76 -8.02 11.86
N GLY A 89 4.49 -6.71 11.92
CA GLY A 89 4.87 -5.78 12.99
C GLY A 89 6.04 -6.23 13.85
N GLN A 90 7.26 -6.33 13.29
CA GLN A 90 8.47 -6.55 14.08
C GLN A 90 8.72 -5.33 14.96
N GLN A 91 7.97 -5.19 16.05
CA GLN A 91 8.45 -4.47 17.21
C GLN A 91 9.44 -5.41 17.89
N ILE A 92 10.70 -5.33 17.46
CA ILE A 92 11.80 -6.06 18.10
C ILE A 92 11.95 -5.47 19.51
N VAL A 93 11.31 -6.08 20.51
CA VAL A 93 11.54 -5.78 21.92
C VAL A 93 12.86 -6.46 22.32
N ARG A 94 13.96 -5.72 22.27
CA ARG A 94 15.25 -6.19 22.75
C ARG A 94 15.34 -5.94 24.25
N VAL A 95 15.33 -7.00 25.05
CA VAL A 95 15.51 -6.91 26.51
C VAL A 95 17.00 -6.81 26.81
N GLU A 96 17.44 -5.62 27.20
CA GLU A 96 18.78 -5.39 27.75
C GLU A 96 18.65 -5.09 29.25
N ARG A 97 19.47 -5.77 30.07
CA ARG A 97 19.49 -5.52 31.51
C ARG A 97 20.45 -4.37 31.79
N VAL A 98 19.90 -3.21 32.15
CA VAL A 98 20.69 -2.05 32.56
C VAL A 98 20.73 -2.01 34.09
N THR A 99 21.92 -2.07 34.67
CA THR A 99 22.13 -1.87 36.11
C THR A 99 22.50 -0.42 36.34
N VAL A 100 21.66 0.32 37.06
CA VAL A 100 21.96 1.68 37.48
C VAL A 100 22.58 1.60 38.88
N ASN A 101 23.84 1.99 39.00
CA ASN A 101 24.54 2.05 40.28
C ASN A 101 24.15 3.32 41.05
N GLU A 102 24.44 3.35 42.35
CA GLU A 102 24.16 4.49 43.23
C GLU A 102 24.76 5.79 42.66
N GLY A 103 23.91 6.80 42.44
CA GLY A 103 24.28 8.07 41.80
C GLY A 103 24.10 8.14 40.27
N GLY A 104 23.74 7.05 39.59
CA GLY A 104 23.42 7.05 38.16
C GLY A 104 21.96 7.41 37.86
N GLN A 105 21.69 8.13 36.77
CA GLN A 105 20.33 8.38 36.26
C GLN A 105 20.20 7.89 34.82
N ALA A 106 19.14 7.14 34.54
CA ALA A 106 18.79 6.69 33.20
C ALA A 106 17.57 7.48 32.70
N ILE A 107 17.70 8.08 31.51
CA ILE A 107 16.61 8.80 30.84
C ILE A 107 16.07 7.89 29.73
N VAL A 108 14.75 7.69 29.71
CA VAL A 108 14.06 6.93 28.66
C VAL A 108 13.18 7.89 27.87
N GLY A 109 13.46 8.08 26.58
CA GLY A 109 12.72 8.99 25.71
C GLY A 109 13.57 9.51 24.54
N ASN A 110 12.96 10.33 23.68
CA ASN A 110 13.64 10.98 22.56
C ASN A 110 14.44 12.18 23.09
N VAL A 111 15.76 12.11 23.12
CA VAL A 111 16.62 13.17 23.66
C VAL A 111 17.18 14.02 22.52
N GLU A 112 16.72 15.27 22.39
CA GLU A 112 17.37 16.29 21.57
C GLU A 112 18.35 17.06 22.45
N ALA A 113 19.65 16.89 22.20
CA ALA A 113 20.69 17.62 22.93
C ALA A 113 20.80 19.05 22.38
N GLN A 114 20.14 20.00 23.01
CA GLN A 114 20.26 21.41 22.66
C GLN A 114 21.53 21.99 23.29
N GLY A 115 22.61 22.05 22.49
CA GLY A 115 23.88 22.65 22.88
C GLY A 115 23.72 24.14 23.19
N ARG A 116 23.95 24.52 24.45
CA ARG A 116 23.97 25.91 24.91
C ARG A 116 25.33 26.51 24.53
N GLY A 117 25.35 27.36 23.50
CA GLY A 117 26.52 28.19 23.17
C GLY A 117 26.63 29.34 24.15
N ASP A 118 27.73 29.40 24.91
CA ASP A 118 28.07 30.55 25.73
C ASP A 118 28.66 31.67 24.87
N HIS A 119 27.93 32.78 24.79
CA HIS A 119 28.43 34.08 24.36
C HIS A 119 29.14 34.73 25.55
N ASN A 120 30.43 35.00 25.43
CA ASN A 120 31.15 35.91 26.31
C ASN A 120 31.03 37.35 25.80
N VAL A 121 30.67 38.26 26.69
CA VAL A 121 30.92 39.71 26.59
C VAL A 121 31.72 40.11 27.82
#